data_AF-A0A965PBX5-F1
#
_entry.id   AF-A0A965PBX5-F1
#
_cell.length_a   1.000
_cell.length_b   1.000
_cell.length_c   1.000
_cell.angle_alpha   90.00
_cell.angle_beta   90.00
_cell.angle_gamma   90.00
#
_symmetry.space_group_name_H-M   'P 1'
#
loop_
_entity.id
_entity.type
_entity.pdbx_description
1 polymer ?
#
loop_
_entity_poly.entity_id
_entity_poly.type
_entity_poly.pdbx_seq_one_letter_code
_entity_poly.pdbx_strand_id
1 'polypeptide(L)'
;MIFQSHPVFDDEAEIIRAGNTRCPAAVNLKYWQSRIDQAAGKTATGQSRLRIVWGQDVETTRMIVCGEWRSKYPFYRIQDGEQIVDIGIPRFYVEEHIPRAELMSNDRWDNARYQWNNETLERMDVLGPCPEDGWYQTAFMIAYHDDKCCSGAEIKFGEPCLGGYRQPTESDIERIQKALRRREQASNSEVAPTPEQLEKQRQDMLEARDERRGRELRERLEDWTKTHAHTWTTHDPSVIQHGKYHWTSGHSKSGTPQTKEQDANSTGNTAE
;
A
#
# COMPACT_ATOMS: atom_id res chain seq x y z
N MET A 1 -17.73 0.45 -0.23
CA MET A 1 -16.47 0.35 -0.99
C MET A 1 -16.77 0.89 -2.37
N ILE A 2 -16.01 1.89 -2.82
CA ILE A 2 -16.08 2.38 -4.20
C ILE A 2 -14.83 1.81 -4.86
N PHE A 3 -14.97 0.65 -5.51
CA PHE A 3 -13.83 0.03 -6.19
C PHE A 3 -13.38 0.95 -7.32
N GLN A 4 -12.10 1.33 -7.35
CA GLN A 4 -11.51 1.97 -8.52
C GLN A 4 -11.23 0.88 -9.57
N SER A 5 -12.26 0.50 -10.32
CA SER A 5 -12.14 -0.30 -11.55
C SER A 5 -11.38 0.49 -12.60
N HIS A 6 -10.79 -0.20 -13.59
CA HIS A 6 -10.00 0.50 -14.60
C HIS A 6 -10.95 1.19 -15.60
N PRO A 7 -11.00 2.53 -15.69
CA PRO A 7 -12.02 3.25 -16.47
C PRO A 7 -11.95 2.99 -17.99
N VAL A 8 -10.81 2.46 -18.47
CA VAL A 8 -10.61 2.08 -19.87
C VAL A 8 -10.95 0.62 -20.17
N PHE A 9 -10.92 -0.27 -19.18
CA PHE A 9 -11.08 -1.73 -19.40
C PHE A 9 -12.34 -2.31 -18.80
N ASP A 10 -12.93 -1.66 -17.79
CA ASP A 10 -14.16 -2.09 -17.15
C ASP A 10 -15.28 -1.10 -17.46
N ASP A 11 -16.19 -1.47 -18.36
CA ASP A 11 -17.51 -0.84 -18.41
C ASP A 11 -18.34 -1.40 -17.26
N GLU A 12 -18.37 -0.67 -16.14
CA GLU A 12 -19.10 -1.06 -14.95
C GLU A 12 -20.58 -1.34 -15.23
N ALA A 13 -21.21 -0.54 -16.10
CA ALA A 13 -22.62 -0.71 -16.43
C ALA A 13 -22.86 -1.99 -17.24
N GLU A 14 -21.91 -2.36 -18.12
CA GLU A 14 -21.97 -3.62 -18.85
C GLU A 14 -21.74 -4.82 -17.93
N ILE A 15 -20.75 -4.77 -17.03
CA ILE A 15 -20.47 -5.83 -16.06
C ILE A 15 -21.69 -6.07 -15.16
N ILE A 16 -22.30 -5.00 -14.64
CA ILE A 16 -23.48 -5.11 -13.78
C ILE A 16 -24.66 -5.71 -14.57
N ARG A 17 -24.88 -5.26 -15.81
CA ARG A 17 -25.96 -5.77 -16.67
C ARG A 17 -25.77 -7.24 -17.03
N ALA A 18 -24.54 -7.66 -17.28
CA ALA A 18 -24.21 -9.04 -17.63
C ALA A 18 -24.27 -9.99 -16.41
N GLY A 19 -24.04 -9.47 -15.20
CA GLY A 19 -23.98 -10.25 -13.97
C GLY A 19 -22.78 -11.19 -13.93
N ASN A 20 -22.91 -12.30 -13.21
CA ASN A 20 -21.85 -13.32 -13.13
C ASN A 20 -21.77 -14.13 -14.43
N THR A 21 -20.65 -14.00 -15.14
CA THR A 21 -20.41 -14.74 -16.38
C THR A 21 -19.47 -15.91 -16.14
N ARG A 22 -19.58 -16.94 -16.98
CA ARG A 22 -18.62 -18.07 -16.98
C ARG A 22 -17.24 -17.58 -17.39
N CYS A 23 -16.22 -18.32 -16.95
CA CYS A 23 -14.84 -18.11 -17.39
C CYS A 23 -14.79 -17.98 -18.94
N PRO A 24 -14.10 -16.96 -19.48
CA PRO A 24 -13.97 -16.76 -20.93
C PRO A 24 -13.51 -18.04 -21.65
N ALA A 25 -14.24 -18.44 -22.70
CA ALA A 25 -14.02 -19.71 -23.40
C ALA A 25 -12.61 -19.88 -23.99
N ALA A 26 -11.92 -18.77 -24.26
CA ALA A 26 -10.53 -18.77 -24.72
C ALA A 26 -9.53 -19.21 -23.64
N VAL A 27 -9.91 -19.22 -22.36
CA VAL A 27 -9.03 -19.54 -21.24
C VAL A 27 -9.28 -20.96 -20.74
N ASN A 28 -8.28 -21.83 -20.96
CA ASN A 28 -8.28 -23.18 -20.41
C ASN A 28 -7.76 -23.18 -18.97
N LEU A 29 -8.65 -23.07 -17.99
CA LEU A 29 -8.29 -23.10 -16.57
C LEU A 29 -7.59 -24.40 -16.15
N LYS A 30 -7.93 -25.55 -16.75
CA LYS A 30 -7.27 -26.83 -16.43
C LYS A 30 -5.81 -26.84 -16.83
N TYR A 31 -5.49 -26.26 -18.00
CA TYR A 31 -4.12 -26.08 -18.45
C TYR A 31 -3.33 -25.22 -17.46
N TRP A 32 -3.85 -24.03 -17.13
CA TRP A 32 -3.17 -23.13 -16.20
C TRP A 32 -3.04 -23.71 -14.79
N GLN A 33 -4.07 -24.39 -14.29
CA GLN A 33 -3.99 -25.11 -13.01
C GLN A 33 -2.90 -26.18 -13.03
N SER A 34 -2.77 -26.95 -14.12
CA SER A 34 -1.71 -27.95 -14.24
C SER A 34 -0.31 -27.31 -14.23
N ARG A 35 -0.13 -26.15 -14.88
CA ARG A 35 1.14 -25.41 -14.85
C ARG A 35 1.46 -24.87 -13.47
N ILE A 36 0.45 -24.37 -12.74
CA ILE A 36 0.61 -23.92 -11.36
C ILE A 36 0.97 -25.10 -10.44
N ASP A 37 0.28 -26.24 -10.57
CA ASP A 37 0.57 -27.45 -9.82
C ASP A 37 2.00 -27.96 -10.07
N GLN A 38 2.51 -27.87 -11.30
CA GLN A 38 3.89 -28.20 -11.63
C GLN A 38 4.90 -27.27 -10.94
N ALA A 39 4.56 -25.99 -10.77
CA ALA A 39 5.44 -24.99 -10.17
C ALA A 39 5.40 -25.01 -8.63
N ALA A 40 4.21 -25.06 -8.03
CA ALA A 40 4.00 -24.93 -6.59
C ALA A 40 3.81 -26.28 -5.87
N GLY A 41 3.41 -27.32 -6.61
CA GLY A 41 3.09 -28.62 -6.07
C GLY A 41 1.69 -28.71 -5.45
N LYS A 42 1.42 -29.88 -4.88
CA LYS A 42 0.20 -30.19 -4.13
C LYS A 42 0.53 -30.46 -2.66
N THR A 43 -0.47 -30.35 -1.80
CA THR A 43 -0.39 -30.81 -0.42
C THR A 43 -0.29 -32.33 -0.36
N ALA A 44 0.11 -32.87 0.79
CA ALA A 44 0.15 -34.33 1.02
C ALA A 44 -1.23 -34.99 0.84
N THR A 45 -2.30 -34.25 1.09
CA THR A 45 -3.71 -34.66 0.94
C THR A 45 -4.26 -34.43 -0.47
N GLY A 46 -3.44 -33.94 -1.41
CA GLY A 46 -3.79 -33.87 -2.83
C GLY A 46 -4.42 -32.55 -3.30
N GLN A 47 -4.66 -31.59 -2.41
CA GLN A 47 -5.11 -30.24 -2.79
C GLN A 47 -3.97 -29.46 -3.45
N SER A 48 -4.29 -28.63 -4.45
CA SER A 48 -3.32 -27.73 -5.06
C SER A 48 -2.87 -26.66 -4.07
N ARG A 49 -1.56 -26.47 -3.88
CA ARG A 49 -1.05 -25.42 -2.96
C ARG A 49 -1.42 -24.04 -3.43
N LEU A 50 -1.44 -23.83 -4.74
CA LEU A 50 -1.98 -22.65 -5.39
C LEU A 50 -3.05 -23.10 -6.39
N ARG A 51 -4.18 -22.40 -6.45
CA ARG A 51 -5.21 -22.64 -7.47
C ARG A 51 -5.57 -21.38 -8.23
N ILE A 52 -5.92 -21.52 -9.50
CA ILE A 52 -6.46 -20.43 -10.30
C ILE A 52 -7.98 -20.50 -10.33
N VAL A 53 -8.64 -19.37 -10.07
CA VAL A 53 -10.10 -19.23 -10.07
C VAL A 53 -10.54 -18.03 -10.90
N TRP A 54 -11.75 -18.10 -11.41
CA TRP A 54 -12.43 -16.98 -12.04
C TRP A 54 -13.27 -16.25 -11.01
N GLY A 55 -13.08 -14.94 -10.84
CA GLY A 55 -13.70 -14.18 -9.75
C GLY A 55 -15.23 -14.03 -9.82
N GLN A 56 -15.85 -14.32 -10.97
CA GLN A 56 -17.31 -14.41 -11.11
C GLN A 56 -17.86 -15.84 -10.96
N ASP A 57 -17.00 -16.84 -10.74
CA ASP A 57 -17.43 -18.19 -10.39
C ASP A 57 -17.75 -18.28 -8.89
N VAL A 58 -18.90 -17.72 -8.52
CA VAL A 58 -19.38 -17.63 -7.13
C VAL A 58 -19.56 -18.99 -6.45
N GLU A 59 -19.73 -20.08 -7.21
CA GLU A 59 -19.80 -21.43 -6.62
C GLU A 59 -18.43 -21.84 -6.06
N THR A 60 -17.38 -21.56 -6.82
CA THR A 60 -15.99 -21.86 -6.44
C THR A 60 -15.42 -20.81 -5.47
N THR A 61 -15.80 -19.54 -5.64
CA THR A 61 -15.27 -18.38 -4.90
C THR A 61 -16.31 -17.77 -3.96
N ARG A 62 -16.88 -18.59 -3.08
CA ARG A 62 -17.77 -18.12 -1.99
C ARG A 62 -17.10 -18.18 -0.63
N MET A 63 -17.53 -17.30 0.25
CA MET A 63 -17.16 -17.29 1.66
C MET A 63 -18.37 -16.93 2.52
N ILE A 64 -18.35 -17.32 3.78
CA ILE A 64 -19.40 -16.92 4.73
C ILE A 64 -19.08 -15.51 5.21
N VAL A 65 -20.07 -14.62 5.12
CA VAL A 65 -20.02 -13.26 5.68
C VAL A 65 -21.31 -13.05 6.46
N CYS A 66 -21.18 -12.80 7.76
CA CYS A 66 -22.32 -12.63 8.67
C CYS A 66 -23.32 -13.80 8.62
N GLY A 67 -22.82 -15.03 8.49
CA GLY A 67 -23.64 -16.24 8.46
C GLY A 67 -24.22 -16.60 7.08
N GLU A 68 -24.01 -15.78 6.06
CA GLU A 68 -24.53 -16.03 4.70
C GLU A 68 -23.41 -16.29 3.70
N TRP A 69 -23.67 -17.15 2.72
CA TRP A 69 -22.74 -17.37 1.61
C TRP A 69 -22.73 -16.17 0.67
N ARG A 70 -21.55 -15.58 0.51
CA ARG A 70 -21.28 -14.40 -0.31
C ARG A 70 -20.17 -14.66 -1.31
N SER A 71 -20.14 -13.88 -2.38
CA SER A 71 -18.96 -13.86 -3.25
C SER A 71 -17.73 -13.41 -2.46
N LYS A 72 -16.64 -14.15 -2.58
CA LYS A 72 -15.34 -13.79 -2.02
C LYS A 72 -14.75 -12.54 -2.71
N TYR A 73 -15.11 -12.33 -3.97
CA TYR A 73 -14.59 -11.24 -4.80
C TYR A 73 -15.73 -10.34 -5.29
N PRO A 74 -16.45 -9.63 -4.41
CA PRO A 74 -17.60 -8.84 -4.82
C PRO A 74 -17.15 -7.59 -5.59
N PHE A 75 -17.68 -7.43 -6.80
CA PHE A 75 -17.59 -6.21 -7.60
C PHE A 75 -18.78 -5.30 -7.30
N TYR A 76 -19.98 -5.86 -7.33
CA TYR A 76 -21.23 -5.14 -7.09
C TYR A 76 -22.23 -6.02 -6.34
N ARG A 77 -23.16 -5.40 -5.61
CA ARG A 77 -24.22 -6.11 -4.89
C ARG A 77 -25.57 -5.61 -5.35
N ILE A 78 -26.39 -6.51 -5.85
CA ILE A 78 -27.77 -6.22 -6.23
C ILE A 78 -28.67 -6.69 -5.10
N GLN A 79 -29.55 -5.80 -4.64
CA GLN A 79 -30.65 -6.20 -3.77
C GLN A 79 -31.81 -6.68 -4.67
N ASP A 80 -32.09 -7.97 -4.62
CA ASP A 80 -33.21 -8.61 -5.33
C ASP A 80 -34.25 -9.06 -4.29
N GLY A 81 -35.17 -8.14 -3.96
CA GLY A 81 -36.11 -8.30 -2.86
C GLY A 81 -35.41 -8.36 -1.49
N GLU A 82 -35.57 -9.47 -0.79
CA GLU A 82 -34.92 -9.75 0.50
C GLU A 82 -33.53 -10.41 0.34
N GLN A 83 -33.19 -10.85 -0.87
CA GLN A 83 -31.90 -11.49 -1.15
C GLN A 83 -30.91 -10.46 -1.70
N ILE A 84 -29.64 -10.64 -1.32
CA ILE A 84 -28.55 -9.87 -1.92
C ILE A 84 -27.80 -10.83 -2.85
N VAL A 85 -27.70 -10.46 -4.12
CA VAL A 85 -26.95 -11.17 -5.15
C VAL A 85 -25.63 -10.46 -5.36
N ASP A 86 -24.52 -11.16 -5.14
CA ASP A 86 -23.18 -10.61 -5.41
C ASP A 86 -22.78 -10.87 -6.87
N ILE A 87 -22.36 -9.80 -7.56
CA ILE A 87 -21.65 -9.89 -8.82
C ILE A 87 -20.16 -9.92 -8.51
N GLY A 88 -19.47 -10.96 -8.96
CA GLY A 88 -18.04 -11.11 -8.78
C GLY A 88 -17.21 -10.21 -9.70
N ILE A 89 -15.93 -10.07 -9.36
CA ILE A 89 -14.97 -9.33 -10.18
C ILE A 89 -14.57 -10.20 -11.39
N PRO A 90 -14.68 -9.72 -12.64
CA PRO A 90 -14.29 -10.46 -13.84
C PRO A 90 -12.77 -10.46 -14.00
N ARG A 91 -12.06 -11.11 -13.07
CA ARG A 91 -10.60 -11.28 -13.05
C ARG A 91 -10.24 -12.70 -12.64
N PHE A 92 -9.04 -13.11 -13.01
CA PHE A 92 -8.46 -14.35 -12.50
C PHE A 92 -7.73 -14.08 -11.19
N TYR A 93 -7.92 -14.96 -10.23
CA TYR A 93 -7.21 -14.93 -8.96
C TYR A 93 -6.39 -16.20 -8.81
N VAL A 94 -5.21 -16.05 -8.22
CA VAL A 94 -4.45 -17.18 -7.69
C VAL A 94 -4.67 -17.19 -6.19
N GLU A 95 -5.16 -18.32 -5.69
CA GLU A 95 -5.42 -18.54 -4.28
C GLU A 95 -4.45 -19.56 -3.69
N GLU A 96 -3.98 -19.31 -2.49
CA GLU A 96 -3.12 -20.20 -1.71
C GLU A 96 -3.94 -21.04 -0.74
N HIS A 97 -3.59 -22.32 -0.66
CA HIS A 97 -4.17 -23.27 0.27
C HIS A 97 -3.52 -23.15 1.64
N ILE A 98 -4.35 -22.88 2.65
CA ILE A 98 -3.98 -22.88 4.06
C ILE A 98 -4.55 -24.16 4.68
N PRO A 99 -3.70 -25.11 5.09
CA PRO A 99 -4.15 -26.36 5.69
C PRO A 99 -4.96 -26.12 6.97
N ARG A 100 -5.94 -26.98 7.24
CA ARG A 100 -6.74 -26.94 8.46
C ARG A 100 -5.89 -26.86 9.73
N ALA A 101 -4.80 -27.63 9.79
CA ALA A 101 -3.89 -27.64 10.95
C ALA A 101 -3.32 -26.25 11.24
N GLU A 102 -3.02 -25.46 10.21
CA GLU A 102 -2.55 -24.09 10.36
C GLU A 102 -3.68 -23.15 10.78
N LEU A 103 -4.86 -23.28 10.18
CA LEU A 103 -6.05 -22.49 10.55
C LEU A 103 -6.44 -22.69 12.02
N MET A 104 -6.30 -23.91 12.53
CA MET A 104 -6.62 -24.25 13.92
C MET A 104 -5.48 -23.94 14.90
N SER A 105 -4.29 -23.61 14.41
CA SER A 105 -3.16 -23.29 15.29
C SER A 105 -3.44 -22.02 16.10
N ASN A 106 -3.14 -22.04 17.40
CA ASN A 106 -3.30 -20.90 18.32
C ASN A 106 -4.69 -20.22 18.23
N ASP A 107 -5.75 -21.02 18.08
CA ASP A 107 -7.14 -20.56 17.96
C ASP A 107 -7.37 -19.52 16.86
N ARG A 108 -6.51 -19.47 15.82
CA ARG A 108 -6.58 -18.48 14.73
C ARG A 108 -7.95 -18.46 14.06
N TRP A 109 -8.50 -19.63 13.73
CA TRP A 109 -9.82 -19.72 13.11
C TRP A 109 -10.91 -19.22 14.03
N ASP A 110 -10.96 -19.69 15.28
CA ASP A 110 -12.02 -19.28 16.23
C ASP A 110 -11.94 -17.79 16.57
N ASN A 111 -10.75 -17.22 16.61
CA ASN A 111 -10.57 -15.78 16.77
C ASN A 111 -11.11 -14.97 15.58
N ALA A 112 -10.98 -15.48 14.35
CA ALA A 112 -11.55 -14.85 13.16
C ALA A 112 -13.04 -15.14 12.98
N ARG A 113 -13.51 -16.29 13.47
CA ARG A 113 -14.87 -16.81 13.29
C ARG A 113 -15.91 -16.00 14.05
N TYR A 114 -15.57 -15.52 15.24
CA TYR A 114 -16.53 -14.81 16.08
C TYR A 114 -16.29 -13.31 16.05
N GLN A 115 -17.34 -12.55 15.77
CA GLN A 115 -17.36 -11.10 15.93
C GLN A 115 -18.36 -10.70 17.01
N TRP A 116 -18.11 -9.59 17.69
CA TRP A 116 -19.04 -9.02 18.64
C TRP A 116 -20.11 -8.21 17.90
N ASN A 117 -21.37 -8.51 18.16
CA ASN A 117 -22.46 -7.64 17.75
C ASN A 117 -22.47 -6.39 18.66
N ASN A 118 -22.33 -5.20 18.08
CA ASN A 118 -22.29 -3.96 18.86
C ASN A 118 -23.66 -3.59 19.48
N GLU A 119 -24.77 -4.14 18.97
CA GLU A 119 -26.12 -3.86 19.45
C GLU A 119 -26.57 -4.85 20.52
N THR A 120 -26.37 -6.16 20.30
CA THR A 120 -26.79 -7.21 21.24
C THR A 120 -25.71 -7.61 22.25
N LEU A 121 -24.45 -7.19 22.02
CA LEU A 121 -23.27 -7.60 22.80
C LEU A 121 -23.06 -9.13 22.82
N GLU A 122 -23.61 -9.86 21.85
CA GLU A 122 -23.42 -11.30 21.70
C GLU A 122 -22.31 -11.61 20.70
N ARG A 123 -21.60 -12.74 20.90
CA ARG A 123 -20.66 -13.27 19.91
C ARG A 123 -21.43 -13.92 18.78
N MET A 124 -21.35 -13.33 17.60
CA MET A 124 -21.91 -13.87 16.36
C MET A 124 -20.88 -14.72 15.63
N ASP A 125 -21.31 -15.89 15.16
CA ASP A 125 -20.51 -16.72 14.25
C ASP A 125 -20.62 -16.16 12.82
N VAL A 126 -19.54 -15.57 12.32
CA VAL A 126 -19.51 -14.90 11.02
C VAL A 126 -18.82 -15.69 9.92
N LEU A 127 -18.00 -16.70 10.25
CA LEU A 127 -17.27 -17.53 9.27
C LEU A 127 -17.72 -18.98 9.25
N GLY A 128 -18.47 -19.45 10.25
CA GLY A 128 -18.84 -20.84 10.40
C GLY A 128 -17.69 -21.74 10.88
N PRO A 129 -17.93 -23.06 10.93
CA PRO A 129 -16.92 -24.02 11.37
C PRO A 129 -15.70 -24.03 10.45
N CYS A 130 -14.53 -24.31 11.00
CA CYS A 130 -13.31 -24.44 10.21
C CYS A 130 -13.50 -25.52 9.12
N PRO A 131 -13.16 -25.25 7.85
CA PRO A 131 -13.25 -26.23 6.78
C PRO A 131 -12.36 -27.45 7.02
N GLU A 132 -12.84 -28.65 6.70
CA GLU A 132 -12.07 -29.90 6.89
C GLU A 132 -10.84 -29.95 5.98
N ASP A 133 -11.02 -29.56 4.72
CA ASP A 133 -9.97 -29.55 3.70
C ASP A 133 -9.02 -28.35 3.78
N GLY A 134 -9.18 -27.46 4.77
CA GLY A 134 -8.48 -26.18 4.81
C GLY A 134 -9.16 -25.08 3.98
N TRP A 135 -8.50 -23.95 3.83
CA TRP A 135 -9.09 -22.75 3.24
C TRP A 135 -8.21 -22.19 2.13
N TYR A 136 -8.83 -21.69 1.06
CA TYR A 136 -8.11 -20.97 0.01
C TYR A 136 -8.19 -19.46 0.26
N GLN A 137 -7.04 -18.81 0.47
CA GLN A 137 -6.92 -17.37 0.60
C GLN A 137 -6.36 -16.77 -0.70
N THR A 138 -6.73 -15.53 -1.03
CA THR A 138 -6.18 -14.86 -2.22
C THR A 138 -4.69 -14.59 -2.04
N ALA A 139 -3.86 -15.09 -2.96
CA ALA A 139 -2.43 -14.78 -3.01
C ALA A 139 -2.19 -13.52 -3.85
N PHE A 140 -2.69 -13.50 -5.09
CA PHE A 140 -2.65 -12.33 -5.96
C PHE A 140 -3.70 -12.42 -7.07
N MET A 141 -3.94 -11.30 -7.74
CA MET A 141 -4.84 -11.18 -8.87
C MET A 141 -4.05 -11.05 -10.17
N ILE A 142 -4.55 -11.65 -11.25
CA ILE A 142 -3.99 -11.54 -12.59
C ILE A 142 -4.71 -10.39 -13.30
N ALA A 143 -4.03 -9.23 -13.36
CA ALA A 143 -4.53 -8.04 -14.03
C ALA A 143 -3.38 -7.22 -14.67
N TYR A 144 -3.71 -6.35 -15.61
CA TYR A 144 -2.78 -5.35 -16.14
C TYR A 144 -2.75 -4.13 -15.23
N HIS A 145 -1.56 -3.76 -14.76
CA HIS A 145 -1.32 -2.49 -14.08
C HIS A 145 -0.36 -1.68 -14.95
N ASP A 146 -0.90 -0.70 -15.68
CA ASP A 146 -0.12 0.28 -16.44
C ASP A 146 -0.08 1.63 -15.69
N ASP A 147 0.62 2.62 -16.25
CA ASP A 147 0.71 3.95 -15.65
C ASP A 147 -0.66 4.64 -15.49
N LYS A 148 -1.63 4.26 -16.33
CA LYS A 148 -3.02 4.73 -16.27
C LYS A 148 -3.82 4.03 -15.17
N CYS A 149 -3.38 2.86 -14.74
CA CYS A 149 -3.95 2.07 -13.67
C CYS A 149 -3.17 2.25 -12.36
N CYS A 150 -3.54 3.27 -11.60
CA CYS A 150 -2.93 3.53 -10.29
C CYS A 150 -1.39 3.70 -10.35
N SER A 151 -0.86 4.27 -11.43
CA SER A 151 0.59 4.43 -11.65
C SER A 151 1.36 3.11 -11.58
N GLY A 152 0.74 2.01 -12.03
CA GLY A 152 1.30 0.66 -11.99
C GLY A 152 1.25 -0.02 -10.62
N ALA A 153 0.62 0.59 -9.60
CA ALA A 153 0.55 0.02 -8.26
C ALA A 153 -0.63 -0.96 -8.11
N GLU A 154 -0.38 -2.10 -7.45
CA GLU A 154 -1.41 -3.09 -7.09
C GLU A 154 -2.27 -2.62 -5.90
N ILE A 155 -1.83 -1.62 -5.14
CA ILE A 155 -2.56 -1.03 -3.99
C ILE A 155 -2.54 0.49 -4.12
N LYS A 156 -3.71 1.13 -3.97
CA LYS A 156 -3.84 2.59 -3.96
C LYS A 156 -4.79 3.01 -2.85
N PHE A 157 -4.37 3.96 -2.01
CA PHE A 157 -5.13 4.42 -0.84
C PHE A 157 -5.54 3.30 0.14
N GLY A 158 -4.75 2.23 0.21
CA GLY A 158 -5.06 1.07 1.06
C GLY A 158 -6.09 0.09 0.47
N GLU A 159 -6.64 0.38 -0.71
CA GLU A 159 -7.53 -0.52 -1.44
C GLU A 159 -6.78 -1.23 -2.57
N PRO A 160 -7.08 -2.52 -2.84
CA PRO A 160 -6.51 -3.24 -3.96
C PRO A 160 -7.01 -2.65 -5.28
N CYS A 161 -6.08 -2.30 -6.17
CA CYS A 161 -6.41 -1.90 -7.52
C CYS A 161 -6.85 -3.12 -8.33
N LEU A 162 -7.97 -3.03 -9.05
CA LEU A 162 -8.51 -4.15 -9.84
C LEU A 162 -7.77 -4.39 -11.17
N GLY A 163 -6.96 -3.44 -11.63
CA GLY A 163 -6.24 -3.56 -12.89
C GLY A 163 -7.15 -3.67 -14.11
N GLY A 164 -6.56 -3.75 -15.31
CA GLY A 164 -7.27 -4.15 -16.53
C GLY A 164 -7.40 -5.68 -16.64
N TYR A 165 -8.47 -6.17 -17.26
CA TYR A 165 -8.65 -7.60 -17.53
C TYR A 165 -7.48 -8.12 -18.36
N ARG A 166 -6.92 -9.27 -17.95
CA ARG A 166 -5.98 -10.03 -18.78
C ARG A 166 -6.09 -11.52 -18.54
N GLN A 167 -5.76 -12.28 -19.58
CA GLN A 167 -5.64 -13.73 -19.45
C GLN A 167 -4.35 -14.09 -18.70
N PRO A 168 -4.31 -15.26 -18.03
CA PRO A 168 -3.08 -15.80 -17.47
C PRO A 168 -2.05 -16.03 -18.57
N THR A 169 -0.78 -15.82 -18.24
CA THR A 169 0.36 -15.97 -19.13
C THR A 169 1.50 -16.71 -18.43
N GLU A 170 2.52 -17.08 -19.19
CA GLU A 170 3.74 -17.68 -18.61
C GLU A 170 4.42 -16.77 -17.58
N SER A 171 4.29 -15.44 -17.72
CA SER A 171 4.82 -14.48 -16.73
C SER A 171 4.22 -14.65 -15.34
N ASP A 172 2.97 -15.14 -15.24
CA ASP A 172 2.32 -15.43 -13.97
C ASP A 172 2.92 -16.68 -13.29
N ILE A 173 3.29 -17.67 -14.09
CA ILE A 173 4.00 -18.86 -13.61
C ILE A 173 5.41 -18.48 -13.14
N GLU A 174 6.11 -17.63 -13.89
CA GLU A 174 7.41 -17.09 -13.47
C GLU A 174 7.31 -16.27 -12.18
N ARG A 175 6.23 -15.48 -12.00
CA ARG A 175 5.94 -14.76 -10.75
C ARG A 175 5.84 -15.74 -9.57
N ILE A 176 5.10 -16.84 -9.73
CA ILE A 176 4.97 -17.89 -8.71
C ILE A 176 6.33 -18.51 -8.38
N GLN A 177 7.08 -18.94 -9.40
CA GLN A 177 8.40 -19.53 -9.20
C GLN A 177 9.38 -18.57 -8.51
N LYS A 178 9.34 -17.27 -8.86
CA LYS A 178 10.15 -16.24 -8.22
C LYS A 178 9.75 -16.04 -6.76
N ALA A 179 8.46 -16.05 -6.43
CA ALA A 179 7.98 -15.96 -5.05
C ALA A 179 8.44 -17.18 -4.22
N LEU A 180 8.33 -18.39 -4.77
CA LEU A 180 8.80 -19.62 -4.12
C LEU A 180 10.31 -19.61 -3.88
N ARG A 181 11.11 -19.26 -4.89
CA ARG A 181 12.56 -19.11 -4.74
C ARG A 181 12.92 -18.07 -3.68
N ARG A 182 12.22 -16.94 -3.63
CA ARG A 182 12.42 -15.92 -2.60
C ARG A 182 12.08 -16.44 -1.22
N ARG A 183 11.02 -17.23 -1.06
CA ARG A 183 10.69 -17.88 0.23
C ARG A 183 11.77 -18.88 0.66
N GLU A 184 12.29 -19.68 -0.27
CA GLU A 184 13.33 -20.67 0.02
C GLU A 184 14.71 -20.04 0.30
N GLN A 185 15.00 -18.92 -0.36
CA GLN A 185 16.24 -18.16 -0.20
C GLN A 185 16.15 -17.12 0.91
N ALA A 186 14.94 -16.75 1.34
CA ALA A 186 14.76 -16.04 2.59
C ALA A 186 15.35 -16.96 3.65
N SER A 187 16.50 -16.56 4.20
CA SER A 187 16.96 -17.15 5.45
C SER A 187 15.76 -17.12 6.38
N ASN A 188 15.45 -18.22 7.06
CA ASN A 188 14.45 -18.27 8.11
C ASN A 188 14.88 -17.35 9.26
N SER A 189 14.98 -16.04 9.04
CA SER A 189 15.14 -15.01 10.06
C SER A 189 13.82 -14.77 10.80
N GLU A 190 12.78 -15.57 10.52
CA GLU A 190 11.63 -15.79 11.38
C GLU A 190 11.97 -16.60 12.65
N VAL A 191 13.25 -16.73 13.02
CA VAL A 191 13.56 -16.82 14.45
C VAL A 191 13.08 -15.49 15.03
N ALA A 192 11.97 -15.52 15.77
CA ALA A 192 11.50 -14.38 16.54
C ALA A 192 12.73 -13.67 17.13
N PRO A 193 12.92 -12.35 16.89
CA PRO A 193 14.14 -11.69 17.28
C PRO A 193 14.38 -11.99 18.75
N THR A 194 15.59 -12.43 19.10
CA THR A 194 15.89 -12.76 20.48
C THR A 194 15.63 -11.53 21.35
N PRO A 195 15.29 -11.68 22.65
CA PRO A 195 15.10 -10.53 23.53
C PRO A 195 16.27 -9.52 23.47
N GLU A 196 17.48 -10.01 23.22
CA GLU A 196 18.69 -9.19 23.03
C GLU A 196 18.68 -8.39 21.72
N GLN A 197 18.18 -8.97 20.61
CA GLN A 197 18.03 -8.26 19.35
C GLN A 197 16.95 -7.18 19.42
N LEU A 198 15.87 -7.44 20.15
CA LEU A 198 14.82 -6.45 20.42
C LEU A 198 15.34 -5.28 21.27
N GLU A 199 16.09 -5.57 22.34
CA GLU A 199 16.68 -4.51 23.18
C GLU A 199 17.72 -3.71 22.41
N LYS A 200 18.53 -4.36 21.57
CA LYS A 200 19.48 -3.65 20.69
C LYS A 200 18.75 -2.72 19.71
N GLN A 201 17.70 -3.20 19.04
CA GLN A 201 16.90 -2.34 18.16
C GLN A 201 16.25 -1.17 18.92
N ARG A 202 15.80 -1.41 20.16
CA ARG A 202 15.27 -0.35 21.03
C ARG A 202 16.34 0.70 21.34
N GLN A 203 17.56 0.28 21.65
CA GLN A 203 18.69 1.18 21.90
C GLN A 203 19.08 1.96 20.64
N ASP A 204 19.24 1.29 19.50
CA ASP A 204 19.57 1.93 18.23
C ASP A 204 18.54 3.01 17.84
N MET A 205 17.25 2.76 18.07
CA MET A 205 16.18 3.75 17.85
C MET A 205 16.25 4.94 18.82
N LEU A 206 16.60 4.70 20.08
CA LEU A 206 16.78 5.76 21.09
C LEU A 206 18.00 6.63 20.76
N GLU A 207 19.12 6.00 20.40
CA GLU A 207 20.35 6.70 19.99
C GLU A 207 20.11 7.55 18.73
N ALA A 208 19.45 7.00 17.70
CA ALA A 208 19.11 7.76 16.50
C ALA A 208 18.19 8.94 16.78
N ARG A 209 17.25 8.78 17.72
CA ARG A 209 16.35 9.87 18.18
C ARG A 209 17.14 10.95 18.92
N ASP A 210 18.06 10.55 19.78
CA ASP A 210 18.87 11.48 20.58
C ASP A 210 19.91 12.21 19.72
N GLU A 211 20.53 11.54 18.75
CA GLU A 211 21.38 12.19 17.74
C GLU A 211 20.62 13.22 16.90
N ARG A 212 19.39 12.88 16.49
CA ARG A 212 18.52 13.81 15.75
C ARG A 212 18.19 15.03 16.60
N ARG A 213 17.77 14.84 17.85
CA ARG A 213 17.51 15.94 18.80
C ARG A 213 18.75 16.78 19.06
N GLY A 214 19.92 16.15 19.22
CA GLY A 214 21.19 16.84 19.43
C GLY A 214 21.59 17.71 18.24
N ARG A 215 21.36 17.24 17.00
CA ARG A 215 21.53 18.05 15.79
C ARG A 215 20.55 19.21 15.74
N GLU A 216 19.26 18.96 15.90
CA GLU A 216 18.21 19.99 15.88
C GLU A 216 18.43 21.06 16.96
N LEU A 217 18.88 20.67 18.15
CA LEU A 217 19.22 21.60 19.23
C LEU A 217 20.45 22.45 18.89
N ARG A 218 21.52 21.84 18.34
CA ARG A 218 22.71 22.59 17.90
C ARG A 218 22.36 23.59 16.81
N GLU A 219 21.60 23.19 15.80
CA GLU A 219 21.14 24.08 14.73
C GLU A 219 20.28 25.23 15.28
N ARG A 220 19.36 24.94 16.21
CA ARG A 220 18.54 25.96 16.86
C ARG A 220 19.37 26.92 17.72
N LEU A 221 20.37 26.42 18.45
CA LEU A 221 21.27 27.25 19.24
C LEU A 221 22.14 28.13 18.35
N GLU A 222 22.66 27.59 17.24
CA GLU A 222 23.43 28.36 16.26
C GLU A 222 22.56 29.44 15.59
N ASP A 223 21.33 29.11 15.19
CA ASP A 223 20.39 30.04 14.59
C ASP A 223 19.97 31.13 15.58
N TRP A 224 19.65 30.75 16.82
CA TRP A 224 19.40 31.71 17.90
C TRP A 224 20.61 32.59 18.15
N THR A 225 21.82 32.03 18.15
CA THR A 225 23.05 32.81 18.36
C THR A 225 23.25 33.81 17.22
N LYS A 226 23.15 33.38 15.96
CA LYS A 226 23.27 34.27 14.79
C LYS A 226 22.20 35.36 14.78
N THR A 227 20.98 35.01 15.19
CA THR A 227 19.83 35.89 15.00
C THR A 227 19.53 36.77 16.20
N HIS A 228 19.85 36.35 17.42
CA HIS A 228 19.47 37.02 18.66
C HIS A 228 20.65 37.33 19.58
N ALA A 229 21.83 36.72 19.40
CA ALA A 229 22.92 36.94 20.36
C ALA A 229 23.51 38.35 20.36
N HIS A 230 23.23 39.14 19.33
CA HIS A 230 23.54 40.56 19.33
C HIS A 230 22.81 41.30 20.48
N THR A 231 21.60 40.88 20.89
CA THR A 231 20.82 41.56 21.94
C THR A 231 21.49 41.62 23.32
N TRP A 232 22.42 40.72 23.62
CA TRP A 232 23.19 40.68 24.89
C TRP A 232 24.67 41.06 24.72
N THR A 233 25.13 41.26 23.49
CA THR A 233 26.54 41.59 23.18
C THR A 233 26.72 42.98 22.58
N THR A 234 25.68 43.59 22.01
CA THR A 234 25.71 44.94 21.41
C THR A 234 24.31 45.57 21.34
N HIS A 235 24.17 46.83 21.75
CA HIS A 235 22.89 47.57 21.69
C HIS A 235 22.63 48.26 20.33
N ASP A 236 23.30 47.84 19.25
CA ASP A 236 23.20 48.46 17.93
C ASP A 236 22.17 47.71 17.03
N PRO A 237 21.02 48.33 16.69
CA PRO A 237 19.97 47.70 15.89
C PRO A 237 20.31 47.58 14.39
N SER A 238 21.43 48.12 13.90
CA SER A 238 21.82 48.04 12.48
C SER A 238 22.40 46.69 12.05
N VAL A 239 22.73 45.80 13.00
CA VAL A 239 23.31 44.47 12.77
C VAL A 239 22.26 43.40 12.36
N ILE A 240 20.97 43.77 12.39
CA ILE A 240 19.82 42.87 12.11
C ILE A 240 19.59 42.75 10.59
N GLN A 241 20.52 42.13 9.85
CA GLN A 241 20.36 41.94 8.39
C GLN A 241 20.08 40.49 7.94
N HIS A 242 20.27 39.47 8.80
CA HIS A 242 20.32 38.07 8.34
C HIS A 242 19.46 37.06 9.13
N GLY A 243 18.43 37.50 9.84
CA GLY A 243 17.51 36.62 10.58
C GLY A 243 16.33 36.10 9.75
N LYS A 244 16.02 34.80 9.86
CA LYS A 244 14.95 34.12 9.07
C LYS A 244 13.51 34.53 9.41
N TYR A 245 13.29 35.34 10.45
CA TYR A 245 11.98 35.84 10.86
C TYR A 245 11.99 37.36 10.89
N HIS A 246 11.61 37.99 9.77
CA HIS A 246 11.31 39.42 9.71
C HIS A 246 9.93 39.68 10.33
N TRP A 247 9.88 40.18 11.55
CA TRP A 247 8.67 40.75 12.13
C TRP A 247 8.58 42.23 11.72
N THR A 248 7.56 42.55 10.93
CA THR A 248 7.10 43.87 10.43
C THR A 248 7.54 45.09 11.28
N SER A 249 7.87 46.25 10.71
CA SER A 249 6.90 47.21 10.15
C SER A 249 7.59 48.40 9.46
N GLY A 250 6.88 49.06 8.54
CA GLY A 250 7.40 50.16 7.73
C GLY A 250 7.60 51.48 8.47
N HIS A 251 8.41 52.35 7.85
CA HIS A 251 8.12 53.77 7.66
C HIS A 251 9.09 54.35 6.62
N SER A 252 8.52 55.04 5.65
CA SER A 252 9.16 55.93 4.69
C SER A 252 10.05 56.99 5.37
N LYS A 253 11.29 57.13 4.88
CA LYS A 253 12.07 58.38 4.89
C LYS A 253 12.62 58.57 3.48
N SER A 254 11.89 59.13 2.53
CA SER A 254 11.86 60.58 2.25
C SER A 254 13.13 61.33 2.65
N GLY A 255 13.96 61.65 1.65
CA GLY A 255 14.78 62.86 1.65
C GLY A 255 16.29 62.66 1.77
N THR A 256 16.97 62.37 0.66
CA THR A 256 17.99 63.27 0.04
C THR A 256 18.53 62.65 -1.26
N PRO A 257 18.52 63.36 -2.40
CA PRO A 257 19.22 62.91 -3.61
C PRO A 257 20.70 63.33 -3.52
N GLN A 258 21.63 62.37 -3.63
CA GLN A 258 23.04 62.70 -3.87
C GLN A 258 23.32 62.67 -5.37
N THR A 259 23.33 63.85 -5.96
CA THR A 259 23.95 64.15 -7.25
C THR A 259 25.36 64.72 -7.05
N LYS A 260 26.28 64.28 -7.92
CA LYS A 260 27.61 64.84 -8.25
C LYS A 260 28.71 64.60 -7.20
N GLU A 261 29.95 64.31 -7.56
CA GLU A 261 30.70 64.79 -8.72
C GLU A 261 31.83 63.80 -9.09
N GLN A 262 31.96 63.52 -10.39
CA GLN A 262 33.15 62.93 -10.99
C GLN A 262 34.21 64.02 -11.10
N ASP A 263 35.40 63.77 -10.55
CA ASP A 263 36.61 64.50 -10.93
C ASP A 263 37.80 63.53 -10.96
N ALA A 264 38.27 63.23 -12.17
CA ALA A 264 39.63 62.81 -12.44
C ALA A 264 39.96 63.16 -13.89
N ASN A 265 40.39 64.40 -14.08
CA ASN A 265 40.94 64.91 -15.33
C ASN A 265 42.46 64.67 -15.32
N SER A 266 43.00 63.93 -16.29
CA SER A 266 44.44 63.92 -16.61
C SER A 266 44.68 63.27 -17.98
N THR A 267 44.60 64.10 -19.02
CA THR A 267 45.60 64.30 -20.12
C THR A 267 46.23 63.07 -20.78
N GLY A 268 46.17 62.83 -22.10
CA GLY A 268 46.51 63.66 -23.28
C GLY A 268 47.66 62.95 -24.02
N ASN A 269 47.57 62.49 -25.27
CA ASN A 269 47.82 63.13 -26.59
C ASN A 269 47.90 61.95 -27.62
N THR A 270 47.15 61.89 -28.73
CA THR A 270 47.34 62.45 -30.10
C THR A 270 48.55 61.97 -30.93
N ALA A 271 48.28 61.88 -32.25
CA ALA A 271 49.10 61.52 -33.43
C ALA A 271 49.06 60.02 -33.79
N GLU A 272 48.64 59.56 -34.98
CA GLU A 272 48.25 60.12 -36.28
C GLU A 272 47.14 59.24 -36.89
#